data_AF-A0A0C3CE73-F1
#
_entry.id   AF-A0A0C3CE73-F1
#
_cell.length_a   1.000
_cell.length_b   1.000
_cell.length_c   1.000
_cell.angle_alpha   90.00
_cell.angle_beta   90.00
_cell.angle_gamma   90.00
#
_symmetry.space_group_name_H-M   'P 1'
#
loop_
_entity.id
_entity.type
_entity.pdbx_description
1 polymer ?
#
loop_
_entity_poly.entity_id
_entity_poly.type
_entity_poly.pdbx_seq_one_letter_code
_entity_poly.pdbx_strand_id
1 'polypeptide(L)'
;MSRFNNANNISISGGVFTNVRGDQVHYHLSDEVEGRKEIEILATKIAPGAFHDGAGREQRPKCHPDTRKEVLDQIMDRIHETHVTSEFLWIYGPAGAGKTAISGTVAEICHAELG
;
A
#
# COMPACT_ATOMS: atom_id res chain seq x y z
N MET A 1 -11.36 -30.17 -24.73
CA MET A 1 -11.70 -31.61 -24.68
C MET A 1 -13.19 -31.74 -24.96
N SER A 2 -13.60 -32.65 -25.83
CA SER A 2 -15.02 -32.87 -26.15
C SER A 2 -15.76 -33.43 -24.92
N ARG A 3 -16.95 -32.90 -24.62
CA ARG A 3 -17.75 -33.30 -23.44
C ARG A 3 -18.50 -34.62 -23.60
N PHE A 4 -18.52 -35.18 -24.81
CA PHE A 4 -19.22 -36.43 -25.14
C PHE A 4 -18.31 -37.38 -25.93
N ASN A 5 -17.10 -37.62 -25.44
CA ASN A 5 -16.22 -38.58 -26.08
C ASN A 5 -16.83 -39.99 -26.00
N ASN A 6 -16.99 -40.63 -27.16
CA ASN A 6 -17.51 -42.00 -27.31
C ASN A 6 -18.96 -42.24 -26.85
N ALA A 7 -19.77 -41.18 -26.76
CA ALA A 7 -21.18 -41.33 -26.46
C ALA A 7 -21.99 -41.67 -27.72
N ASN A 8 -22.94 -42.60 -27.59
CA ASN A 8 -23.88 -42.97 -28.64
C ASN A 8 -25.32 -42.77 -28.15
N ASN A 9 -26.22 -42.35 -29.04
CA ASN A 9 -27.65 -42.14 -28.77
C ASN A 9 -27.98 -41.06 -27.70
N ILE A 10 -27.22 -39.96 -27.64
CA ILE A 10 -27.54 -38.81 -26.77
C ILE A 10 -28.55 -37.89 -27.46
N SER A 11 -29.72 -37.70 -26.84
CA SER A 11 -30.68 -36.65 -27.21
C SER A 11 -30.68 -35.57 -26.13
N ILE A 12 -30.17 -34.38 -26.46
CA ILE A 12 -30.25 -33.19 -25.60
C ILE A 12 -31.18 -32.20 -26.30
N SER A 13 -32.32 -31.91 -25.69
CA SER A 13 -33.29 -30.93 -26.18
C SER A 13 -33.49 -29.81 -25.16
N GLY A 14 -33.37 -28.57 -25.62
CA GLY A 14 -33.48 -27.36 -24.78
C GLY A 14 -32.20 -26.96 -24.06
N GLY A 15 -32.15 -25.71 -23.57
CA GLY A 15 -31.05 -25.16 -22.75
C GLY A 15 -30.08 -24.21 -23.47
N VAL A 16 -29.18 -23.58 -22.69
CA VAL A 16 -28.06 -22.75 -23.18
C VAL A 16 -26.76 -23.47 -22.88
N PHE A 17 -25.94 -23.72 -23.92
CA PHE A 17 -24.68 -24.46 -23.81
C PHE A 17 -23.49 -23.52 -23.87
N THR A 18 -22.79 -23.37 -22.75
CA THR A 18 -21.56 -22.55 -22.67
C THR A 18 -20.33 -23.45 -22.67
N ASN A 19 -19.46 -23.28 -23.67
CA ASN A 19 -18.19 -24.00 -23.78
C ASN A 19 -17.04 -23.11 -23.31
N VAL A 20 -16.46 -23.41 -22.13
CA VAL A 20 -15.30 -22.68 -21.61
C VAL A 20 -14.03 -23.50 -21.84
N ARG A 21 -13.05 -22.91 -22.51
CA ARG A 21 -11.78 -23.55 -22.93
C ARG A 21 -10.63 -23.38 -21.92
N GLY A 22 -10.89 -22.70 -20.81
CA GLY A 22 -9.96 -22.47 -19.69
C GLY A 22 -10.73 -22.40 -18.36
N ASP A 23 -10.17 -21.72 -17.37
CA ASP A 23 -10.79 -21.63 -16.04
C ASP A 23 -11.99 -20.67 -16.05
N GLN A 24 -13.14 -21.17 -15.62
CA GLN A 24 -14.30 -20.34 -15.30
C GLN A 24 -14.32 -20.08 -13.80
N VAL A 25 -13.75 -18.96 -13.37
CA VAL A 25 -13.82 -18.53 -11.97
C VAL A 25 -15.09 -17.71 -11.77
N HIS A 26 -16.06 -18.28 -11.04
CA HIS A 26 -17.27 -17.57 -10.66
C HIS A 26 -17.05 -16.94 -9.29
N TYR A 27 -16.69 -15.65 -9.27
CA TYR A 27 -16.69 -14.88 -8.03
C TYR A 27 -18.14 -14.60 -7.64
N HIS A 28 -18.62 -15.26 -6.58
CA HIS A 28 -19.78 -14.74 -5.86
C HIS A 28 -19.33 -13.48 -5.11
N LEU A 29 -19.31 -12.36 -5.83
CA LEU A 29 -19.32 -11.05 -5.22
C LEU A 29 -20.71 -10.90 -4.61
N SER A 30 -20.83 -11.17 -3.32
CA SER A 30 -21.98 -10.82 -2.50
C SER A 30 -22.10 -9.30 -2.46
N ASP A 31 -22.71 -8.75 -3.51
CA ASP A 31 -22.84 -7.32 -3.79
C ASP A 31 -21.49 -6.57 -3.86
N GLU A 32 -21.42 -5.54 -4.70
CA GLU A 32 -20.29 -4.59 -4.80
C GLU A 32 -20.05 -3.76 -3.49
N VAL A 33 -20.57 -4.24 -2.37
CA VAL A 33 -20.51 -3.64 -1.04
C VAL A 33 -19.49 -4.35 -0.14
N GLU A 34 -19.16 -5.63 -0.37
CA GLU A 34 -18.26 -6.39 0.52
C GLU A 34 -16.84 -5.80 0.55
N GLY A 35 -16.24 -5.52 -0.62
CA GLY A 35 -14.92 -4.91 -0.78
C GLY A 35 -14.72 -3.58 -0.03
N ARG A 36 -15.80 -2.80 0.12
CA ARG A 36 -15.78 -1.55 0.89
C ARG A 36 -15.86 -1.79 2.39
N LYS A 37 -16.57 -2.84 2.83
CA LYS A 37 -16.67 -3.19 4.25
C LYS A 37 -15.31 -3.58 4.81
N GLU A 38 -14.47 -4.32 4.10
CA GLU A 38 -13.16 -4.71 4.68
C GLU A 38 -12.22 -3.51 4.87
N ILE A 39 -12.13 -2.62 3.87
CA ILE A 39 -11.33 -1.39 3.99
C ILE A 39 -11.92 -0.47 5.08
N GLU A 40 -13.24 -0.37 5.19
CA GLU A 40 -13.92 0.40 6.24
C GLU A 40 -13.64 -0.18 7.63
N ILE A 41 -13.69 -1.51 7.79
CA ILE A 41 -13.29 -2.18 9.04
C ILE A 41 -11.84 -1.84 9.39
N LEU A 42 -10.91 -1.93 8.43
CA LEU A 42 -9.51 -1.55 8.66
C LEU A 42 -9.37 -0.07 9.03
N ALA A 43 -10.11 0.82 8.37
CA ALA A 43 -10.12 2.25 8.68
C ALA A 43 -10.59 2.54 10.11
N THR A 44 -11.53 1.76 10.67
CA THR A 44 -11.93 1.90 12.08
C THR A 44 -10.86 1.45 13.09
N LYS A 45 -9.82 0.75 12.64
CA LYS A 45 -8.75 0.20 13.49
C LYS A 45 -7.41 0.92 13.36
N ILE A 46 -7.34 1.97 12.53
CA ILE A 46 -6.13 2.79 12.42
C ILE A 46 -5.95 3.68 13.64
N ALA A 47 -4.74 4.19 13.83
CA ALA A 47 -4.46 5.33 14.71
C ALA A 47 -4.27 6.58 13.83
N PRO A 48 -5.30 7.44 13.65
CA PRO A 48 -5.21 8.59 12.75
C PRO A 48 -4.08 9.56 13.13
N GLY A 49 -3.78 9.67 14.42
CA GLY A 49 -2.65 10.46 14.92
C GLY A 49 -1.28 9.84 14.67
N ALA A 50 -1.17 8.72 13.95
CA ALA A 50 0.10 8.08 13.59
C ALA A 50 0.65 8.55 12.23
N PHE A 51 -0.21 9.05 11.33
CA PHE A 51 0.19 9.59 10.02
C PHE A 51 1.01 10.87 10.14
N HIS A 52 1.91 11.15 9.19
CA HIS A 52 2.74 12.37 9.25
C HIS A 52 1.89 13.64 9.21
N ASP A 53 0.75 13.61 8.52
CA ASP A 53 -0.27 14.65 8.35
C ASP A 53 -1.50 14.49 9.27
N GLY A 54 -1.45 13.55 10.22
CA GLY A 54 -2.56 13.30 11.15
C GLY A 54 -2.90 14.52 12.01
N ALA A 55 -4.20 14.73 12.27
CA ALA A 55 -4.70 15.84 13.08
C ALA A 55 -3.98 15.94 14.45
N GLY A 56 -3.59 17.16 14.83
CA GLY A 56 -2.83 17.43 16.07
C GLY A 56 -1.31 17.35 15.94
N ARG A 57 -0.76 17.13 14.73
CA ARG A 57 0.68 17.08 14.46
C ARG A 57 1.29 18.33 13.82
N GLU A 58 0.51 19.39 13.63
CA GLU A 58 0.99 20.69 13.10
C GLU A 58 2.17 21.29 13.88
N GLN A 59 2.42 20.84 15.12
CA GLN A 59 3.53 21.28 15.98
C GLN A 59 4.72 20.30 16.03
N ARG A 60 4.79 19.28 15.16
CA ARG A 60 5.95 18.37 15.18
C ARG A 60 7.24 19.16 14.92
N PRO A 61 8.32 18.83 15.64
CA PRO A 61 9.59 19.49 15.41
C PRO A 61 10.04 19.20 13.98
N LYS A 62 10.45 20.25 13.28
CA LYS A 62 11.13 20.17 11.99
C LYS A 62 12.59 20.54 12.21
N CYS A 63 13.47 20.08 11.33
CA CYS A 63 14.79 20.66 11.22
C CYS A 63 14.66 22.17 10.99
N HIS A 64 15.40 22.95 11.77
CA HIS A 64 15.54 24.37 11.50
C HIS A 64 16.13 24.54 10.09
N PRO A 65 15.72 25.59 9.33
CA PRO A 65 16.32 25.92 8.05
C PRO A 65 17.85 25.88 8.11
N ASP A 66 18.44 25.33 7.06
CA ASP A 66 19.88 25.18 6.87
C ASP A 66 20.63 24.31 7.88
N THR A 67 19.92 23.48 8.64
CA THR A 67 20.54 22.52 9.57
C THR A 67 20.33 21.09 9.12
N ARG A 68 21.29 20.20 9.42
CA ARG A 68 21.21 18.75 9.14
C ARG A 68 21.06 18.42 7.65
N LYS A 69 21.42 19.33 6.74
CA LYS A 69 21.37 19.15 5.28
C LYS A 69 22.02 17.84 4.85
N GLU A 70 23.28 17.63 5.21
CA GLU A 70 24.02 16.42 4.84
C GLU A 70 23.34 15.11 5.28
N VAL A 71 22.68 15.12 6.45
CA VAL A 71 21.95 13.96 6.95
C VAL A 71 20.65 13.77 6.18
N LEU A 72 19.93 14.86 5.90
CA LEU A 72 18.71 14.81 5.09
C LEU A 72 19.01 14.33 3.68
N ASP A 73 20.05 14.85 3.04
CA ASP A 73 20.48 14.48 1.69
C ASP A 73 20.80 12.98 1.62
N GLN A 74 21.60 12.46 2.57
CA GLN A 74 21.89 11.02 2.66
C GLN A 74 20.63 10.15 2.83
N ILE A 75 19.64 10.64 3.58
CA ILE A 75 18.38 9.92 3.77
C ILE A 75 17.57 9.92 2.46
N MET A 76 17.46 11.05 1.79
CA MET A 76 16.71 11.18 0.54
C MET A 76 17.37 10.39 -0.59
N ASP A 77 18.69 10.47 -0.72
CA ASP A 77 19.46 9.65 -1.66
C ASP A 77 19.13 8.16 -1.47
N ARG A 78 19.10 7.70 -0.20
CA ARG A 78 18.75 6.32 0.13
C ARG A 78 17.30 5.98 -0.19
N ILE A 79 16.37 6.91 -0.06
CA ILE A 79 14.95 6.72 -0.41
C ILE A 79 14.77 6.59 -1.93
N HIS A 80 15.55 7.34 -2.71
CA HIS A 80 15.49 7.34 -4.17
C HIS A 80 16.31 6.20 -4.83
N GLU A 81 17.17 5.51 -4.08
CA GLU A 81 17.88 4.33 -4.56
C GLU A 81 16.92 3.20 -5.00
N THR A 82 17.04 2.74 -6.24
CA THR A 82 16.20 1.66 -6.81
C THR A 82 16.62 0.26 -6.36
N HIS A 83 17.83 0.10 -5.84
CA HIS A 83 18.41 -1.19 -5.41
C HIS A 83 18.85 -1.13 -3.95
N VAL A 84 17.88 -0.96 -3.07
CA VAL A 84 18.14 -0.86 -1.63
C VAL A 84 18.42 -2.25 -1.06
N THR A 85 19.60 -2.43 -0.45
CA THR A 85 19.99 -3.69 0.22
C THR A 85 19.30 -3.92 1.56
N SER A 86 18.67 -2.88 2.12
CA SER A 86 17.97 -2.91 3.41
C SER A 86 16.78 -1.96 3.37
N GLU A 87 15.59 -2.47 3.69
CA GLU A 87 14.35 -1.68 3.76
C GLU A 87 14.29 -0.77 4.99
N PHE A 88 15.22 -0.94 5.95
CA PHE A 88 15.27 -0.17 7.18
C PHE A 88 16.49 0.75 7.22
N LEU A 89 16.25 2.00 7.66
CA LEU A 89 17.28 2.97 8.02
C LEU A 89 17.25 3.22 9.54
N TRP A 90 18.43 3.17 10.18
CA TRP A 90 18.57 3.39 11.61
C TRP A 90 19.30 4.70 11.92
N ILE A 91 18.64 5.65 12.56
CA ILE A 91 19.21 6.94 12.96
C ILE A 91 19.46 6.95 14.48
N TYR A 92 20.73 7.08 14.89
CA TYR A 92 21.13 7.12 16.29
C TYR A 92 21.85 8.42 16.65
N GLY A 93 21.87 8.74 17.94
CA GLY A 93 22.50 9.96 18.47
C GLY A 93 22.02 10.32 19.87
N PRO A 94 22.64 11.31 20.52
CA PRO A 94 22.29 11.69 21.90
C PRO A 94 20.85 12.20 22.03
N ALA A 95 20.34 12.23 23.27
CA ALA A 95 19.07 12.88 23.58
C ALA A 95 19.14 14.36 23.17
N GLY A 96 18.07 14.89 22.58
CA GLY A 96 18.05 16.28 22.10
C GLY A 96 18.75 16.53 20.76
N ALA A 97 19.40 15.53 20.14
CA ALA A 97 20.08 15.70 18.84
C ALA A 97 19.14 16.06 17.66
N GLY A 98 17.82 16.01 17.88
CA GLY A 98 16.83 16.33 16.85
C GLY A 98 16.46 15.17 15.94
N LYS A 99 16.64 13.91 16.37
CA LYS A 99 16.25 12.71 15.58
C LYS A 99 14.78 12.74 15.15
N THR A 100 13.88 13.12 16.06
CA THR A 100 12.46 13.32 15.77
C THR A 100 12.23 14.43 14.75
N ALA A 101 13.05 15.50 14.81
CA ALA A 101 12.97 16.61 13.87
C ALA A 101 13.40 16.21 12.45
N ILE A 102 14.46 15.41 12.34
CA ILE A 102 14.94 14.83 11.09
C ILE A 102 13.85 13.96 10.46
N SER A 103 13.28 13.00 11.21
CA SER A 103 12.21 12.14 10.70
C SER A 103 10.97 12.94 10.28
N GLY A 104 10.62 14.00 11.03
CA GLY A 104 9.53 14.91 10.66
C GLY A 104 9.79 15.62 9.33
N THR A 105 10.98 16.21 9.16
CA THR A 105 11.36 16.91 7.93
C THR A 105 11.45 15.98 6.73
N VAL A 106 12.00 14.77 6.86
CA VAL A 106 12.03 13.78 5.77
C VAL A 106 10.62 13.44 5.30
N ALA A 107 9.68 13.20 6.22
CA ALA A 107 8.30 12.90 5.85
C ALA A 107 7.63 14.03 5.05
N GLU A 108 7.95 15.29 5.36
CA GLU A 108 7.43 16.45 4.63
C GLU A 108 8.05 16.61 3.25
N ILE A 109 9.36 16.35 3.11
CA ILE A 109 10.04 16.35 1.81
C ILE A 109 9.41 15.28 0.91
N CYS A 110 9.28 14.04 1.38
CA CYS A 110 8.66 12.96 0.61
C CYS A 110 7.20 13.27 0.25
N HIS A 111 6.43 13.87 1.16
CA HIS A 111 5.05 14.26 0.88
C HIS A 111 4.97 15.34 -0.21
N ALA A 112 5.90 16.31 -0.21
CA ALA A 112 5.97 17.35 -1.21
C ALA A 112 6.44 16.86 -2.59
N GLU A 113 7.24 15.78 -2.65
CA GLU A 113 7.68 15.16 -3.91
C GLU A 113 6.60 14.30 -4.59
N LEU A 114 5.62 13.80 -3.82
CA LEU A 114 4.55 12.92 -4.31
C LEU A 114 3.28 13.66 -4.74
N GLY A 115 3.19 14.97 -4.49
CA GLY A 115 2.05 15.83 -4.86
C GLY A 115 2.28 16.59 -6.15
#